data_AF-A0A3M1IXD3-F1
#
_entry.id   AF-A0A3M1IXD3-F1
#
_cell.length_a   1.000
_cell.length_b   1.000
_cell.length_c   1.000
_cell.angle_alpha   90.00
_cell.angle_beta   90.00
_cell.angle_gamma   90.00
#
_symmetry.space_group_name_H-M   'P 1'
#
loop_
_entity.id
_entity.type
_entity.pdbx_description
1 polymer ?
#
loop_
_entity_poly.entity_id
_entity_poly.type
_entity_poly.pdbx_seq_one_letter_code
_entity_poly.pdbx_strand_id
1 'polypeptide(L)' 'IFNLPEQPDTFVEVDEQAHYTIRNDQMHSKCGWTPFDGWQVTGRVRRVVLRGVPVFADGEVLAQPGTGMLITNAE' A
#
# COMPACT_ATOMS: atom_id res chain seq x y z
N ILE A 1 11.49 -8.90 -15.16
CA ILE A 1 10.45 -8.88 -16.23
C ILE A 1 10.42 -7.51 -16.91
N PHE A 2 10.08 -6.43 -16.20
CA PHE A 2 9.89 -5.10 -16.81
C PHE A 2 11.10 -4.15 -16.72
N ASN A 3 12.20 -4.59 -16.10
CA ASN A 3 13.42 -3.79 -15.90
C ASN A 3 13.17 -2.41 -15.27
N LEU A 4 12.29 -2.34 -14.26
CA LEU A 4 12.01 -1.11 -13.54
C LEU A 4 13.18 -0.75 -12.62
N PRO A 5 13.54 0.53 -12.48
CA PRO A 5 14.57 0.97 -11.55
C PRO A 5 14.15 0.73 -10.10
N GLU A 6 15.14 0.64 -9.23
CA GLU A 6 14.92 0.65 -7.78
C GLU A 6 14.32 1.98 -7.32
N GLN A 7 13.51 1.93 -6.26
CA GLN A 7 13.01 3.11 -5.57
C GLN A 7 13.81 3.29 -4.28
N PRO A 8 14.75 4.25 -4.21
CA PRO A 8 15.57 4.44 -3.01
C PRO A 8 14.70 4.77 -1.80
N ASP A 9 15.17 4.41 -0.62
CA ASP A 9 14.53 4.69 0.68
C ASP A 9 13.03 4.37 0.70
N THR A 10 12.63 3.28 0.03
CA THR A 10 11.25 2.84 -0.10
C THR A 10 11.09 1.47 0.53
N PHE A 11 10.15 1.33 1.45
CA PHE A 11 9.91 0.07 2.15
C PHE A 11 8.49 0.01 2.72
N VAL A 12 8.05 -1.20 3.05
CA VAL A 12 6.74 -1.50 3.63
C VAL A 12 6.95 -2.22 4.96
N GLU A 13 6.28 -1.76 5.99
CA GLU A 13 6.22 -2.45 7.28
C GLU A 13 4.91 -3.21 7.39
N VAL A 14 5.03 -4.48 7.76
CA VAL A 14 3.91 -5.42 7.88
C VAL A 14 3.90 -5.98 9.29
N ASP A 15 2.72 -5.99 9.89
CA ASP A 15 2.45 -6.79 11.08
C ASP A 15 2.03 -8.18 10.63
N GLU A 16 2.97 -9.13 10.67
CA GLU A 16 2.79 -10.50 10.22
C GLU A 16 1.83 -11.32 11.12
N GLN A 17 1.52 -10.84 12.33
CA GLN A 17 0.66 -11.53 13.29
C GLN A 17 -0.75 -10.94 13.36
N ALA A 18 -1.02 -9.85 12.63
CA ALA A 18 -2.34 -9.25 12.58
C ALA A 18 -3.35 -10.19 11.92
N HIS A 19 -4.38 -10.57 12.67
CA HIS A 19 -5.54 -11.29 12.13
C HIS A 19 -6.73 -10.33 12.00
N TYR A 20 -7.38 -10.32 10.83
CA TYR A 20 -8.59 -9.52 10.62
C TYR A 20 -9.46 -10.11 9.52
N THR A 21 -10.71 -9.64 9.48
CA THR A 21 -11.65 -9.94 8.40
C THR A 21 -11.64 -8.82 7.39
N ILE A 22 -11.47 -9.14 6.10
CA ILE A 22 -11.59 -8.16 5.02
C ILE A 22 -13.03 -7.65 4.96
N ARG A 23 -13.19 -6.33 4.86
CA ARG A 23 -14.50 -5.67 4.75
C ARG A 23 -14.54 -4.68 3.59
N ASN A 24 -15.70 -4.57 2.94
CA ASN A 24 -15.95 -3.63 1.84
C ASN A 24 -15.69 -2.17 2.23
N ASP A 25 -16.07 -1.77 3.45
CA ASP A 25 -15.96 -0.41 3.96
C ASP A 25 -14.52 0.03 4.27
N GLN A 26 -13.56 -0.90 4.25
CA GLN A 26 -12.13 -0.63 4.45
C GLN A 26 -11.38 -0.38 3.14
N MET A 27 -12.06 -0.46 1.99
CA MET A 27 -11.42 -0.32 0.69
C MET A 27 -11.23 1.15 0.31
N HIS A 28 -10.00 1.55 -0.02
CA HIS A 28 -9.73 2.89 -0.59
C HIS A 28 -10.21 3.04 -2.04
N SER A 29 -10.49 1.93 -2.74
CA SER A 29 -10.98 1.96 -4.11
C SER A 29 -12.38 2.55 -4.18
N LYS A 30 -12.62 3.42 -5.17
CA LYS A 30 -13.94 4.02 -5.44
C LYS A 30 -15.03 2.99 -5.76
N CYS A 31 -14.68 1.75 -6.12
CA CYS A 31 -15.67 0.70 -6.35
C CYS A 31 -16.45 0.35 -5.08
N GLY A 32 -15.86 0.55 -3.89
CA GLY A 32 -16.53 0.34 -2.61
C GLY A 32 -16.87 -1.10 -2.28
N TRP A 33 -16.34 -2.07 -3.02
CA TRP A 33 -16.54 -3.50 -2.76
C TRP A 33 -15.32 -4.34 -3.14
N THR A 34 -15.22 -5.53 -2.55
CA THR A 34 -14.19 -6.54 -2.85
C THR A 34 -14.83 -7.94 -2.87
N PRO A 35 -14.42 -8.85 -3.78
CA PRO A 35 -14.90 -10.23 -3.76
C PRO A 35 -14.44 -11.02 -2.52
N PHE A 36 -13.52 -10.46 -1.73
CA PHE A 36 -12.94 -11.10 -0.55
C PHE A 36 -13.60 -10.65 0.77
N ASP A 37 -14.70 -9.89 0.72
CA ASP A 37 -15.44 -9.52 1.93
C ASP A 37 -15.80 -10.77 2.76
N GLY A 38 -15.53 -10.70 4.07
CA GLY A 38 -15.78 -11.81 4.99
C GLY A 38 -14.62 -12.81 5.12
N TRP A 39 -13.56 -12.72 4.31
CA TRP A 39 -12.40 -13.59 4.45
C TRP A 39 -11.57 -13.22 5.68
N GLN A 40 -11.16 -14.21 6.48
CA GLN A 40 -10.18 -14.03 7.54
C GLN A 40 -8.77 -14.20 6.98
N VAL A 41 -7.90 -13.24 7.25
CA VAL A 41 -6.51 -13.23 6.75
C VAL A 41 -5.53 -12.88 7.87
N THR A 42 -4.26 -13.20 7.63
CA THR A 42 -3.14 -12.93 8.53
C THR A 42 -2.11 -12.08 7.79
N GLY A 43 -1.57 -11.07 8.47
CA GLY A 43 -0.64 -10.10 7.90
C GLY A 43 -1.35 -8.79 7.52
N ARG A 44 -0.87 -7.66 8.04
CA ARG A 44 -1.45 -6.34 7.73
C ARG A 44 -0.36 -5.30 7.51
N VAL A 45 -0.46 -4.55 6.41
CA VAL A 45 0.40 -3.39 6.17
C VAL A 45 0.13 -2.35 7.25
N ARG A 46 1.19 -1.94 7.95
CA ARG A 46 1.13 -0.90 8.99
C ARG A 46 1.63 0.44 8.47
N ARG A 47 2.71 0.42 7.69
CA ARG A 47 3.34 1.65 7.21
C ARG A 47 3.95 1.46 5.84
N VAL A 48 3.90 2.50 5.02
CA VAL A 48 4.66 2.57 3.77
C VAL A 48 5.48 3.85 3.77
N VAL A 49 6.77 3.70 3.49
CA VAL A 49 7.68 4.81 3.20
C VAL A 49 8.01 4.76 1.71
N LEU A 50 7.86 5.88 1.03
CA LEU A 50 8.17 6.04 -0.38
C LEU A 50 9.17 7.18 -0.53
N ARG A 51 10.39 6.87 -0.98
CA ARG A 51 11.50 7.83 -1.15
C ARG A 51 11.76 8.65 0.12
N GLY A 52 11.87 7.95 1.25
CA GLY A 52 12.12 8.55 2.57
C GLY A 52 10.90 9.21 3.23
N VAL A 53 9.75 9.29 2.55
CA VAL A 53 8.54 9.97 3.07
C VAL A 53 7.47 8.95 3.47
N PRO A 54 6.93 8.98 4.71
CA PRO A 54 5.75 8.19 5.07
C PRO A 54 4.54 8.58 4.22
N VAL A 55 3.97 7.62 3.50
CA VAL A 55 2.85 7.84 2.57
C VAL A 55 1.56 7.11 2.96
N PHE A 56 1.66 6.15 3.86
CA PHE A 56 0.53 5.41 4.42
C PHE A 56 0.86 4.99 5.85
N ALA A 57 -0.11 5.07 6.75
CA ALA A 57 0.00 4.54 8.10
C ALA A 57 -1.37 4.10 8.63
N ASP A 58 -1.43 2.90 9.21
CA ASP A 58 -2.58 2.39 9.98
C ASP A 58 -3.95 2.50 9.31
N GLY A 59 -4.00 2.31 7.98
CA GLY A 59 -5.25 2.38 7.21
C GLY A 59 -5.53 3.73 6.58
N GLU A 60 -4.66 4.73 6.78
CA GLU A 60 -4.82 6.07 6.23
C GLU A 60 -3.74 6.38 5.18
N VAL A 61 -4.17 7.00 4.07
CA VAL A 61 -3.26 7.51 3.05
C VAL A 61 -2.82 8.92 3.45
N LEU A 62 -1.50 9.09 3.64
CA LEU A 62 -0.90 10.36 4.04
C LEU A 62 -0.41 11.18 2.83
N ALA A 63 -0.15 10.51 1.71
CA ALA A 63 0.31 11.16 0.49
C ALA A 63 -0.77 12.06 -0.13
N GLN A 64 -0.34 13.20 -0.65
CA GLN A 64 -1.21 14.08 -1.43
C GLN A 64 -1.27 13.63 -2.90
N PRO A 65 -2.40 13.87 -3.61
CA PRO A 65 -2.46 13.70 -5.05
C PRO A 65 -1.28 14.39 -5.76
N GLY A 66 -0.63 13.70 -6.69
CA GLY A 66 0.57 14.21 -7.38
C GLY A 66 1.91 13.87 -6.73
N THR A 67 1.93 13.18 -5.58
CA THR A 67 3.19 12.69 -4.96
C THR A 67 3.90 11.63 -5.82
N GLY A 68 3.16 10.93 -6.69
CA GLY A 68 3.70 9.94 -7.61
C GLY A 68 4.61 10.57 -8.67
N MET A 69 5.56 9.78 -9.18
CA MET A 69 6.47 10.18 -10.26
C MET A 69 6.39 9.16 -11.38
N LEU A 70 6.52 9.62 -12.62
CA LEU A 70 6.68 8.72 -13.76
C LEU A 70 8.00 7.96 -13.59
N ILE A 71 7.92 6.64 -13.61
CA ILE A 71 9.11 5.79 -13.58
C ILE A 71 9.55 5.61 -15.03
N THR A 72 10.71 6.15 -15.36
CA THR A 72 11.40 5.90 -16.63
C THR A 72 12.59 5.01 -16.35
N ASN A 73 12.89 4.08 -17.24
CA ASN A 73 14.19 3.43 -17.21
C ASN A 73 15.22 4.52 -17.53
N ALA A 74 16.25 4.65 -16.70
CA ALA A 74 17.42 5.42 -17.12
C ALA A 74 17.98 4.75 -18.39
N GLU A 75 18.38 5.55 -19.38
CA GLU A 75 19.11 5.06 -20.55
C GLU A 75 20.40 4.34 -20.13
#